data_AF-A0A8T3B123-F1
#
_entry.id   AF-A0A8T3B123-F1
#
_cell.length_a   1.000
_cell.length_b   1.000
_cell.length_c   1.000
_cell.angle_alpha   90.00
_cell.angle_beta   90.00
_cell.angle_gamma   90.00
#
_symmetry.space_group_name_H-M   'P 1'
#
loop_
_entity.id
_entity.type
_entity.pdbx_description
1 polymer ?
#
loop_
_entity_poly.entity_id
_entity_poly.type
_entity_poly.pdbx_seq_one_letter_code
_entity_poly.pdbx_strand_id
1 'polypeptide(L)'
;MAASFLSSLTFRFALLSNLYFVKRRGGACYINYIRSRRPSFKIRNISLFPQSRPQRLSFSSSAIAQAGSIRSLDREELVVLGIETSCDDTAAAVVRGNGEILGQIVSSQADLLSRYGGVAPKMAEEAHSLVIDQVVQQALDASNLTGEDLSAVAVTIGPGLSLCLRVGVTKARRVAGRFNLPIIGVHHMEAHALVARLVDSDLQFPFLALLISGGHNLLILARDVGHYVQLGTTIDDAIGEAYDKTARWLGLNISKGGGPALEELAREGDSDSVKFKIPMRQYKDCNFSYAGLKTQVRLAIESRSACVDNNPISSASFQDRKSRADIAASFQRVAVLHLEERCERAIQWAKEMEPSINCLVVSGGVASNQYIRSRLSYVVERKRIRLVCPPPKLCTDNGVMVAWTGIEHFLLGRFDQPPPAREPEDYVYDIRPRWPLGEEYLHGKSEARSLKRARIHPSLTSIIKSSSQQKN
;
A
#
# COMPACT_ATOMS: atom_id res chain seq x y z
N MET A 1 -8.30 0.48 59.57
CA MET A 1 -8.67 1.25 60.79
C MET A 1 -7.58 2.30 60.98
N ALA A 2 -7.82 3.60 61.12
CA ALA A 2 -9.02 4.47 61.01
C ALA A 2 -8.52 5.82 60.42
N ALA A 3 -9.20 6.51 59.51
CA ALA A 3 -10.24 7.53 59.77
C ALA A 3 -9.88 8.53 60.91
N SER A 4 -10.07 9.86 60.80
CA SER A 4 -10.56 10.74 59.71
C SER A 4 -10.51 12.22 60.17
N PHE A 5 -11.10 13.15 59.39
CA PHE A 5 -11.34 14.59 59.64
C PHE A 5 -10.15 15.56 59.44
N LEU A 6 -10.33 16.82 59.00
CA LEU A 6 -11.29 17.58 58.15
C LEU A 6 -11.14 19.08 58.49
N SER A 7 -11.64 19.95 57.60
CA SER A 7 -11.76 21.41 57.75
C SER A 7 -10.45 22.21 57.52
N SER A 8 -10.46 23.39 56.92
CA SER A 8 -11.49 24.07 56.09
C SER A 8 -10.85 25.24 55.34
N LEU A 9 -11.22 25.48 54.07
CA LEU A 9 -11.48 26.84 53.59
C LEU A 9 -12.38 26.88 52.34
N THR A 10 -13.65 27.16 52.58
CA THR A 10 -14.66 27.68 51.63
C THR A 10 -14.34 29.17 51.28
N PHE A 11 -14.80 29.84 50.20
CA PHE A 11 -15.96 29.62 49.30
C PHE A 11 -15.96 30.57 48.07
N ARG A 12 -16.57 30.14 46.94
CA ARG A 12 -17.29 30.91 45.87
C ARG A 12 -16.55 31.91 44.95
N PHE A 13 -16.98 32.19 43.70
CA PHE A 13 -18.05 31.66 42.80
C PHE A 13 -17.59 31.88 41.32
N ALA A 14 -17.78 30.92 40.39
CA ALA A 14 -18.90 30.82 39.42
C ALA A 14 -18.87 31.90 38.29
N LEU A 15 -19.38 31.74 37.07
CA LEU A 15 -20.09 30.66 36.34
C LEU A 15 -19.26 30.31 35.07
N LEU A 16 -19.62 29.43 34.11
CA LEU A 16 -20.85 28.70 33.77
C LEU A 16 -20.45 27.34 33.14
N SER A 17 -21.41 26.43 32.93
CA SER A 17 -21.25 25.12 32.29
C SER A 17 -22.50 24.76 31.48
N ASN A 18 -22.39 23.86 30.49
CA ASN A 18 -23.50 22.98 30.07
C ASN A 18 -23.01 21.85 29.15
N LEU A 19 -22.92 20.63 29.70
CA LEU A 19 -22.97 19.40 28.90
C LEU A 19 -24.44 19.02 28.68
N TYR A 20 -24.75 18.42 27.52
CA TYR A 20 -26.00 17.68 27.35
C TYR A 20 -25.73 16.21 27.09
N PHE A 21 -26.22 15.37 28.01
CA PHE A 21 -26.33 13.92 27.88
C PHE A 21 -27.81 13.61 27.61
N VAL A 22 -28.15 12.85 26.55
CA VAL A 22 -29.54 12.48 26.27
C VAL A 22 -29.68 10.97 26.08
N LYS A 23 -30.59 10.40 26.87
CA LYS A 23 -30.91 8.98 27.00
C LYS A 23 -32.08 8.64 26.06
N ARG A 24 -32.01 7.55 25.29
CA ARG A 24 -33.11 7.11 24.40
C ARG A 24 -34.33 6.61 25.21
N ARG A 25 -35.52 7.09 24.86
CA ARG A 25 -36.80 6.34 24.78
C ARG A 25 -37.70 7.02 23.73
N GLY A 26 -38.61 6.26 23.13
CA GLY A 26 -39.24 6.59 21.85
C GLY A 26 -40.39 7.61 21.90
N GLY A 27 -40.78 8.07 20.71
CA GLY A 27 -41.89 9.00 20.46
C GLY A 27 -41.62 9.78 19.17
N ALA A 28 -42.43 9.57 18.14
CA ALA A 28 -42.29 10.30 16.87
C ALA A 28 -42.86 11.72 17.00
N CYS A 29 -42.25 12.71 16.33
CA CYS A 29 -42.89 14.01 16.12
C CYS A 29 -42.46 14.62 14.78
N TYR A 30 -43.43 15.17 14.05
CA TYR A 30 -43.24 15.77 12.73
C TYR A 30 -42.61 17.17 12.83
N ILE A 31 -41.78 17.54 11.85
CA ILE A 31 -41.23 18.89 11.73
C ILE A 31 -41.93 19.62 10.57
N ASN A 32 -42.68 20.68 10.90
CA ASN A 32 -43.21 21.63 9.93
C ASN A 32 -42.16 22.66 9.52
N TYR A 33 -42.12 22.99 8.23
CA TYR A 33 -41.18 23.95 7.65
C TYR A 33 -41.76 25.37 7.67
N ILE A 34 -41.14 26.30 8.40
CA ILE A 34 -41.49 27.73 8.35
C ILE A 34 -40.32 28.53 7.76
N ARG A 35 -40.58 29.22 6.64
CA ARG A 35 -39.66 30.17 6.01
C ARG A 35 -39.57 31.45 6.84
N SER A 36 -38.37 31.92 7.17
CA SER A 36 -38.14 33.30 7.63
C SER A 36 -37.13 34.04 6.71
N ARG A 37 -37.20 35.37 6.71
CA ARG A 37 -36.62 36.25 5.68
C ARG A 37 -35.15 36.60 5.97
N ARG A 38 -34.34 36.76 4.92
CA ARG A 38 -32.98 37.34 5.02
C ARG A 38 -33.05 38.88 5.01
N PRO A 39 -32.28 39.58 5.87
CA PRO A 39 -31.94 40.98 5.64
C PRO A 39 -30.71 41.09 4.72
N SER A 40 -30.67 42.13 3.89
CA SER A 40 -29.58 42.43 2.97
C SER A 40 -28.66 43.53 3.51
N PHE A 41 -27.37 43.21 3.72
CA PHE A 41 -26.34 44.21 4.00
C PHE A 41 -25.33 44.28 2.86
N LYS A 42 -25.08 45.49 2.35
CA LYS A 42 -23.99 45.78 1.40
C LYS A 42 -22.71 46.01 2.18
N ILE A 43 -21.66 45.23 1.89
CA ILE A 43 -20.30 45.49 2.39
C ILE A 43 -19.51 46.18 1.27
N ARG A 44 -18.83 47.28 1.60
CA ARG A 44 -17.91 47.99 0.68
C ARG A 44 -16.58 47.25 0.59
N ASN A 45 -16.00 47.20 -0.59
CA ASN A 45 -14.64 46.67 -0.79
C ASN A 45 -13.61 47.56 -0.07
N ILE A 46 -12.80 46.95 0.80
CA ILE A 46 -11.52 47.49 1.27
C ILE A 46 -10.50 46.36 1.11
N SER A 47 -9.55 46.56 0.20
CA SER A 47 -8.46 45.61 -0.07
C SER A 47 -7.23 45.95 0.77
N LEU A 48 -6.96 45.17 1.80
CA LEU A 48 -5.72 45.23 2.58
C LEU A 48 -5.22 43.80 2.83
N PHE A 49 -4.33 43.31 1.96
CA PHE A 49 -3.19 42.43 2.23
C PHE A 49 -2.40 42.23 0.91
N PRO A 50 -1.06 42.18 0.93
CA PRO A 50 -0.26 42.29 -0.27
C PRO A 50 -0.20 40.98 -1.07
N GLN A 51 -0.23 41.08 -2.40
CA GLN A 51 0.11 39.97 -3.29
C GLN A 51 1.62 39.72 -3.28
N SER A 52 2.08 38.72 -2.54
CA SER A 52 3.40 38.13 -2.76
C SER A 52 3.41 37.41 -4.11
N ARG A 53 4.12 37.99 -5.10
CA ARG A 53 4.39 37.30 -6.37
C ARG A 53 5.23 36.05 -6.07
N PRO A 54 4.92 34.88 -6.66
CA PRO A 54 5.90 33.79 -6.68
C PRO A 54 7.12 34.29 -7.46
N GLN A 55 8.30 34.27 -6.82
CA GLN A 55 9.55 34.55 -7.53
C GLN A 55 9.76 33.44 -8.56
N ARG A 56 9.71 33.78 -9.84
CA ARG A 56 10.22 32.90 -10.90
C ARG A 56 11.72 32.77 -10.69
N LEU A 57 12.17 31.61 -10.20
CA LEU A 57 13.54 31.18 -10.42
C LEU A 57 13.70 30.97 -11.93
N SER A 58 14.31 31.95 -12.59
CA SER A 58 14.85 31.76 -13.92
C SER A 58 15.97 30.73 -13.83
N PHE A 59 15.81 29.59 -14.50
CA PHE A 59 16.94 28.68 -14.74
C PHE A 59 18.00 29.43 -15.54
N SER A 60 19.07 29.88 -14.88
CA SER A 60 20.25 30.34 -15.59
C SER A 60 20.99 29.12 -16.13
N SER A 61 21.33 29.13 -17.42
CA SER A 61 22.05 28.07 -18.13
C SER A 61 23.52 27.92 -17.71
N SER A 62 23.86 28.36 -16.50
CA SER A 62 25.19 28.35 -15.87
C SER A 62 25.35 27.29 -14.78
N ALA A 63 24.28 26.61 -14.37
CA ALA A 63 24.31 25.59 -13.31
C ALA A 63 24.90 24.23 -13.73
N ILE A 64 25.33 24.08 -15.00
CA ILE A 64 25.92 22.83 -15.52
C ILE A 64 27.41 22.69 -15.12
N ALA A 65 28.06 23.78 -14.68
CA ALA A 65 29.52 23.82 -14.46
C ALA A 65 30.01 23.38 -13.05
N GLN A 66 29.15 22.86 -12.18
CA GLN A 66 29.55 22.27 -10.88
C GLN A 66 28.94 20.88 -10.61
N ALA A 67 28.49 20.17 -11.65
CA ALA A 67 28.22 18.73 -11.57
C ALA A 67 29.56 17.95 -11.54
N GLY A 68 30.23 17.99 -10.38
CA GLY A 68 31.53 17.34 -10.17
C GLY A 68 31.42 15.83 -10.18
N SER A 69 31.66 15.21 -11.34
CA SER A 69 32.05 13.80 -11.50
C SER A 69 31.27 12.79 -10.64
N ILE A 70 29.96 12.65 -10.87
CA ILE A 70 29.36 11.32 -10.75
C ILE A 70 30.04 10.50 -11.85
N ARG A 71 31.06 9.71 -11.48
CA ARG A 71 31.62 8.69 -12.38
C ARG A 71 30.46 7.80 -12.82
N SER A 72 30.50 7.33 -14.06
CA SER A 72 29.62 6.23 -14.48
C SER A 72 30.03 4.99 -13.68
N LEU A 73 29.46 4.84 -12.48
CA LEU A 73 29.64 3.67 -11.64
C LEU A 73 29.19 2.45 -12.43
N ASP A 74 30.05 1.45 -12.52
CA ASP A 74 29.64 0.17 -13.08
C ASP A 74 28.53 -0.41 -12.20
N ARG A 75 27.60 -1.15 -12.83
CA ARG A 75 26.42 -1.69 -12.13
C ARG A 75 26.78 -2.54 -10.91
N GLU A 76 27.93 -3.21 -10.93
CA GLU A 76 28.47 -4.03 -9.84
C GLU A 76 28.98 -3.20 -8.64
N GLU A 77 29.41 -1.95 -8.88
CA GLU A 77 29.92 -1.03 -7.86
C GLU A 77 28.79 -0.29 -7.14
N LEU A 78 27.61 -0.18 -7.75
CA LEU A 78 26.48 0.53 -7.18
C LEU A 78 25.96 -0.19 -5.92
N VAL A 79 25.88 0.50 -4.78
CA VAL A 79 25.29 0.00 -3.54
C VAL A 79 24.22 0.97 -3.04
N VAL A 80 23.00 0.48 -2.82
CA VAL A 80 21.85 1.32 -2.45
C VAL A 80 21.22 0.83 -1.15
N LEU A 81 21.04 1.77 -0.21
CA LEU A 81 20.22 1.58 0.99
C LEU A 81 18.76 1.88 0.66
N GLY A 82 17.87 0.90 0.75
CA GLY A 82 16.42 1.05 0.63
C GLY A 82 15.72 1.13 1.98
N ILE A 83 14.76 2.04 2.14
CA ILE A 83 13.98 2.26 3.38
C ILE A 83 12.48 2.22 3.08
N GLU A 84 11.73 1.34 3.76
CA GLU A 84 10.28 1.15 3.64
C GLU A 84 9.58 1.39 4.99
N THR A 85 8.60 2.29 5.00
CA THR A 85 7.78 2.68 6.16
C THR A 85 6.37 3.16 5.75
N SER A 86 5.78 2.59 4.71
CA SER A 86 4.49 3.06 4.15
C SER A 86 3.25 2.66 4.96
N CYS A 87 3.30 1.56 5.71
CA CYS A 87 2.15 1.02 6.45
C CYS A 87 2.48 0.64 7.90
N ASP A 88 2.87 -0.63 8.14
CA ASP A 88 3.10 -1.23 9.46
C ASP A 88 4.41 -2.03 9.60
N ASP A 89 5.12 -2.29 8.51
CA ASP A 89 6.47 -2.85 8.53
C ASP A 89 7.52 -1.72 8.48
N THR A 90 8.50 -1.75 9.39
CA THR A 90 9.70 -0.89 9.30
C THR A 90 10.82 -1.72 8.71
N ALA A 91 11.25 -1.43 7.49
CA ALA A 91 12.27 -2.24 6.84
C ALA A 91 13.38 -1.41 6.21
N ALA A 92 14.60 -1.96 6.25
CA ALA A 92 15.76 -1.42 5.56
C ALA A 92 16.54 -2.57 4.91
N ALA A 93 17.17 -2.31 3.77
CA ALA A 93 18.06 -3.27 3.13
C ALA A 93 19.17 -2.56 2.35
N VAL A 94 20.31 -3.21 2.23
CA VAL A 94 21.44 -2.79 1.40
C VAL A 94 21.56 -3.79 0.25
N VAL A 95 21.48 -3.29 -0.98
CA VAL A 95 21.46 -4.10 -2.20
C VAL A 95 22.50 -3.57 -3.18
N ARG A 96 23.27 -4.48 -3.80
CA ARG A 96 24.22 -4.17 -4.86
C ARG A 96 23.50 -4.10 -6.21
N GLY A 97 23.97 -3.30 -7.16
CA GLY A 97 23.31 -3.07 -8.45
C GLY A 97 23.13 -4.32 -9.32
N ASN A 98 23.87 -5.40 -9.03
CA ASN A 98 23.74 -6.72 -9.65
C ASN A 98 22.58 -7.59 -9.08
N GLY A 99 21.94 -7.16 -7.99
CA GLY A 99 20.85 -7.86 -7.32
C GLY A 99 21.23 -8.58 -6.03
N GLU A 100 22.53 -8.61 -5.66
CA GLU A 100 22.99 -9.17 -4.39
C GLU A 100 22.40 -8.42 -3.19
N ILE A 101 21.71 -9.14 -2.31
CA ILE A 101 21.16 -8.59 -1.07
C ILE A 101 22.22 -8.72 0.03
N LEU A 102 22.95 -7.64 0.27
CA LEU A 102 24.06 -7.60 1.23
C LEU A 102 23.57 -7.61 2.69
N GLY A 103 22.47 -6.91 2.97
CA GLY A 103 21.84 -6.88 4.30
C GLY A 103 20.36 -6.56 4.20
N GLN A 104 19.52 -7.14 5.06
CA GLN A 104 18.09 -6.82 5.13
C GLN A 104 17.53 -7.02 6.54
N ILE A 105 16.72 -6.07 7.00
CA ILE A 105 16.04 -6.10 8.29
C ILE A 105 14.58 -5.69 8.09
N VAL A 106 13.66 -6.42 8.73
CA VAL A 106 12.24 -6.09 8.81
C VAL A 106 11.81 -6.17 10.27
N SER A 107 11.28 -5.05 10.79
CA SER A 107 10.65 -4.97 12.11
C SER A 107 9.14 -4.76 11.91
N SER A 108 8.38 -5.85 11.98
CA SER A 108 6.94 -5.85 11.77
C SER A 108 6.16 -5.40 13.00
N GLN A 109 5.13 -4.57 12.81
CA GLN A 109 4.27 -4.06 13.88
C GLN A 109 2.87 -4.69 13.87
N ALA A 110 2.63 -5.70 13.03
CA ALA A 110 1.32 -6.33 12.86
C ALA A 110 0.70 -6.78 14.20
N ASP A 111 1.49 -7.41 15.09
CA ASP A 111 1.06 -7.83 16.43
C ASP A 111 0.65 -6.66 17.34
N LEU A 112 1.37 -5.54 17.27
CA LEU A 112 1.06 -4.33 18.04
C LEU A 112 -0.26 -3.71 17.57
N LEU A 113 -0.43 -3.60 16.26
CA LEU A 113 -1.57 -2.93 15.63
C LEU A 113 -2.83 -3.80 15.62
N SER A 114 -2.70 -5.13 15.60
CA SER A 114 -3.82 -6.07 15.72
C SER A 114 -4.71 -5.80 16.95
N ARG A 115 -4.10 -5.34 18.05
CA ARG A 115 -4.76 -4.99 19.32
C ARG A 115 -5.73 -3.81 19.20
N TYR A 116 -5.53 -2.95 18.21
CA TYR A 116 -6.40 -1.81 17.90
C TYR A 116 -7.49 -2.15 16.87
N GLY A 117 -7.60 -3.41 16.45
CA GLY A 117 -8.58 -3.87 15.45
C GLY A 117 -8.19 -3.55 13.99
N GLY A 118 -6.99 -3.03 13.77
CA GLY A 118 -6.45 -2.62 12.46
C GLY A 118 -5.33 -1.59 12.61
N VAL A 119 -4.75 -1.16 11.49
CA VAL A 119 -3.65 -0.19 11.48
C VAL A 119 -4.12 1.18 11.99
N ALA A 120 -3.70 1.56 13.20
CA ALA A 120 -3.93 2.86 13.80
C ALA A 120 -2.79 3.83 13.41
N PRO A 121 -2.99 4.82 12.53
CA PRO A 121 -1.87 5.52 11.86
C PRO A 121 -0.90 6.25 12.78
N LYS A 122 -1.37 6.74 13.95
CA LYS A 122 -0.49 7.41 14.93
C LYS A 122 0.37 6.41 15.72
N MET A 123 -0.17 5.23 16.02
CA MET A 123 0.58 4.16 16.69
C MET A 123 1.62 3.54 15.75
N ALA A 124 1.30 3.41 14.45
CA ALA A 124 2.26 2.99 13.44
C ALA A 124 3.41 4.01 13.26
N GLU A 125 3.11 5.32 13.19
CA GLU A 125 4.15 6.38 13.17
C GLU A 125 5.08 6.28 14.39
N GLU A 126 4.51 6.16 15.59
CA GLU A 126 5.29 6.06 16.84
C GLU A 126 6.18 4.81 16.83
N ALA A 127 5.63 3.66 16.44
CA ALA A 127 6.38 2.41 16.35
C ALA A 127 7.48 2.45 15.27
N HIS A 128 7.25 3.08 14.11
CA HIS A 128 8.33 3.32 13.13
C HIS A 128 9.41 4.23 13.74
N SER A 129 9.01 5.32 14.39
CA SER A 129 9.93 6.31 14.96
C SER A 129 10.83 5.72 16.05
N LEU A 130 10.34 4.74 16.80
CA LEU A 130 11.10 4.03 17.84
C LEU A 130 12.17 3.08 17.29
N VAL A 131 11.96 2.47 16.12
CA VAL A 131 12.84 1.40 15.60
C VAL A 131 13.63 1.76 14.35
N ILE A 132 13.27 2.83 13.63
CA ILE A 132 13.85 3.17 12.32
C ILE A 132 15.37 3.37 12.35
N ASP A 133 15.91 3.97 13.42
CA ASP A 133 17.36 4.17 13.57
C ASP A 133 18.09 2.83 13.76
N GLN A 134 17.53 1.93 14.57
CA GLN A 134 18.05 0.58 14.79
C GLN A 134 17.94 -0.28 13.53
N VAL A 135 16.80 -0.27 12.84
CA VAL A 135 16.55 -1.07 11.62
C VAL A 135 17.53 -0.70 10.51
N VAL A 136 17.79 0.60 10.30
CA VAL A 136 18.78 1.05 9.30
C VAL A 136 20.21 0.69 9.72
N GLN A 137 20.57 0.86 11.00
CA GLN A 137 21.91 0.49 11.46
C GLN A 137 22.15 -1.02 11.32
N GLN A 138 21.21 -1.85 11.75
CA GLN A 138 21.29 -3.31 11.61
C GLN A 138 21.36 -3.77 10.15
N ALA A 139 20.75 -3.06 9.21
CA ALA A 139 20.86 -3.38 7.79
C ALA A 139 22.26 -3.08 7.22
N LEU A 140 22.90 -2.00 7.67
CA LEU A 140 24.29 -1.65 7.36
C LEU A 140 25.25 -2.66 8.02
N ASP A 141 25.09 -2.94 9.31
CA ASP A 141 25.89 -3.90 10.06
C ASP A 141 25.82 -5.30 9.42
N ALA A 142 24.62 -5.76 9.03
CA ALA A 142 24.42 -7.04 8.35
C ALA A 142 25.10 -7.10 6.97
N SER A 143 25.23 -5.96 6.28
CA SER A 143 25.98 -5.86 5.02
C SER A 143 27.50 -5.74 5.21
N ASN A 144 27.99 -5.56 6.44
CA ASN A 144 29.38 -5.20 6.76
C ASN A 144 29.86 -3.91 6.07
N LEU A 145 28.94 -2.96 5.84
CA LEU A 145 29.21 -1.67 5.20
C LEU A 145 28.84 -0.50 6.11
N THR A 146 29.43 0.64 5.84
CA THR A 146 29.11 1.93 6.47
C THR A 146 28.27 2.80 5.52
N GLY A 147 27.88 3.99 5.97
CA GLY A 147 27.23 4.96 5.10
C GLY A 147 28.16 5.59 4.05
N GLU A 148 29.48 5.45 4.20
CA GLU A 148 30.48 5.95 3.24
C GLU A 148 30.62 5.05 2.01
N ASP A 149 30.25 3.77 2.14
CA ASP A 149 30.29 2.76 1.07
C ASP A 149 29.04 2.77 0.17
N LEU A 150 28.02 3.56 0.53
CA LEU A 150 26.77 3.66 -0.21
C LEU A 150 26.94 4.59 -1.43
N SER A 151 26.28 4.26 -2.53
CA SER A 151 26.19 5.12 -3.72
C SER A 151 24.95 6.01 -3.71
N ALA A 152 23.85 5.56 -3.08
CA ALA A 152 22.60 6.32 -2.96
C ALA A 152 21.69 5.80 -1.83
N VAL A 153 20.69 6.59 -1.45
CA VAL A 153 19.62 6.19 -0.52
C VAL A 153 18.26 6.22 -1.22
N ALA A 154 17.57 5.08 -1.28
CA ALA A 154 16.22 4.95 -1.81
C ALA A 154 15.19 4.88 -0.68
N VAL A 155 14.05 5.54 -0.83
CA VAL A 155 13.00 5.57 0.20
C VAL A 155 11.61 5.62 -0.39
N THR A 156 10.69 4.86 0.17
CA THR A 156 9.28 4.90 -0.24
C THR A 156 8.65 6.25 0.13
N ILE A 157 8.23 7.03 -0.87
CA ILE A 157 7.53 8.31 -0.69
C ILE A 157 6.01 8.20 -0.85
N GLY A 158 5.50 7.06 -1.32
CA GLY A 158 4.08 6.72 -1.37
C GLY A 158 3.74 5.68 -2.44
N PRO A 159 2.47 5.26 -2.59
CA PRO A 159 1.35 5.51 -1.66
C PRO A 159 1.59 4.91 -0.27
N GLY A 160 0.80 5.32 0.72
CA GLY A 160 0.96 4.88 2.10
C GLY A 160 0.34 5.84 3.12
N LEU A 161 0.52 5.55 4.40
CA LEU A 161 0.10 6.40 5.51
C LEU A 161 1.04 7.60 5.64
N SER A 162 0.51 8.83 5.53
CA SER A 162 1.31 10.06 5.50
C SER A 162 2.25 10.23 6.69
N LEU A 163 1.82 9.78 7.89
CA LEU A 163 2.63 9.87 9.10
C LEU A 163 3.81 8.88 9.04
N CYS A 164 3.56 7.63 8.64
CA CYS A 164 4.56 6.58 8.50
C CYS A 164 5.58 6.91 7.41
N LEU A 165 5.14 7.35 6.23
CA LEU A 165 6.00 7.78 5.11
C LEU A 165 6.98 8.88 5.54
N ARG A 166 6.52 9.84 6.35
CA ARG A 166 7.37 10.93 6.86
C ARG A 166 8.55 10.42 7.70
N VAL A 167 8.38 9.34 8.47
CA VAL A 167 9.45 8.75 9.30
C VAL A 167 10.58 8.23 8.40
N GLY A 168 10.25 7.40 7.41
CA GLY A 168 11.21 6.86 6.45
C GLY A 168 11.93 7.97 5.67
N VAL A 169 11.19 8.94 5.11
CA VAL A 169 11.78 10.05 4.35
C VAL A 169 12.70 10.91 5.22
N THR A 170 12.32 11.20 6.48
CA THR A 170 13.18 11.93 7.42
C THR A 170 14.49 11.17 7.67
N LYS A 171 14.43 9.85 7.91
CA LYS A 171 15.63 9.03 8.10
C LYS A 171 16.50 8.99 6.85
N ALA A 172 15.89 8.76 5.68
CA ALA A 172 16.61 8.68 4.40
C ALA A 172 17.37 9.97 4.10
N ARG A 173 16.73 11.13 4.30
CA ARG A 173 17.37 12.45 4.09
C ARG A 173 18.49 12.73 5.09
N ARG A 174 18.35 12.31 6.36
CA ARG A 174 19.44 12.39 7.35
C ARG A 174 20.66 11.54 6.96
N VAL A 175 20.46 10.32 6.45
CA VAL A 175 21.56 9.47 5.96
C VAL A 175 22.18 10.10 4.71
N ALA A 176 21.36 10.42 3.71
CA ALA A 176 21.81 11.00 2.44
C ALA A 176 22.58 12.32 2.65
N GLY A 177 22.07 13.24 3.47
CA GLY A 177 22.73 14.52 3.74
C GLY A 177 23.98 14.41 4.60
N ARG A 178 24.09 13.39 5.47
CA ARG A 178 25.30 13.13 6.26
C ARG A 178 26.46 12.64 5.39
N PHE A 179 26.19 11.77 4.42
CA PHE A 179 27.19 11.14 3.56
C PHE A 179 27.26 11.77 2.15
N ASN A 180 26.55 12.89 1.92
CA ASN A 180 26.46 13.59 0.63
C ASN A 180 26.01 12.69 -0.54
N LEU A 181 25.03 11.82 -0.29
CA LEU A 181 24.53 10.83 -1.24
C LEU A 181 23.28 11.33 -1.99
N PRO A 182 23.11 10.99 -3.28
CA PRO A 182 21.83 11.12 -3.98
C PRO A 182 20.69 10.40 -3.26
N ILE A 183 19.47 10.93 -3.40
CA ILE A 183 18.26 10.33 -2.82
C ILE A 183 17.26 9.96 -3.92
N ILE A 184 16.65 8.78 -3.83
CA ILE A 184 15.65 8.29 -4.79
C ILE A 184 14.30 8.11 -4.09
N GLY A 185 13.30 8.89 -4.52
CA GLY A 185 11.91 8.74 -4.06
C GLY A 185 11.21 7.60 -4.80
N VAL A 186 10.97 6.48 -4.11
CA VAL A 186 10.40 5.25 -4.66
C VAL A 186 8.88 5.22 -4.53
N HIS A 187 8.21 4.70 -5.56
CA HIS A 187 6.79 4.38 -5.53
C HIS A 187 6.58 2.95 -4.98
N HIS A 188 5.83 2.80 -3.89
CA HIS A 188 5.64 1.52 -3.19
C HIS A 188 5.14 0.39 -4.10
N MET A 189 4.08 0.64 -4.90
CA MET A 189 3.58 -0.37 -5.84
C MET A 189 4.51 -0.61 -7.05
N GLU A 190 5.44 0.30 -7.34
CA GLU A 190 6.48 0.04 -8.34
C GLU A 190 7.49 -0.97 -7.79
N ALA A 191 7.89 -0.79 -6.53
CA ALA A 191 8.79 -1.70 -5.83
C ALA A 191 8.25 -3.14 -5.78
N HIS A 192 6.97 -3.31 -5.44
CA HIS A 192 6.28 -4.60 -5.51
C HIS A 192 6.29 -5.24 -6.91
N ALA A 193 6.34 -4.46 -7.99
CA ALA A 193 6.42 -4.97 -9.36
C ALA A 193 7.88 -5.28 -9.79
N LEU A 194 8.81 -4.36 -9.52
CA LEU A 194 10.20 -4.46 -9.98
C LEU A 194 11.03 -5.47 -9.20
N VAL A 195 10.68 -5.82 -7.96
CA VAL A 195 11.41 -6.85 -7.19
C VAL A 195 11.43 -8.22 -7.88
N ALA A 196 10.50 -8.49 -8.80
CA ALA A 196 10.54 -9.68 -9.65
C ALA A 196 11.77 -9.72 -10.58
N ARG A 197 12.29 -8.56 -11.01
CA ARG A 197 13.52 -8.45 -11.84
C ARG A 197 14.82 -8.66 -11.06
N LEU A 198 14.78 -8.53 -9.73
CA LEU A 198 15.88 -8.97 -8.86
C LEU A 198 15.91 -10.49 -8.73
N VAL A 199 14.73 -11.13 -8.74
CA VAL A 199 14.57 -12.59 -8.58
C VAL A 199 14.78 -13.36 -9.89
N ASP A 200 14.40 -12.75 -11.02
CA ASP A 200 14.44 -13.34 -12.36
C ASP A 200 15.15 -12.34 -13.29
N SER A 201 16.46 -12.53 -13.49
CA SER A 201 17.31 -11.66 -14.33
C SER A 201 16.86 -11.60 -15.80
N ASP A 202 16.14 -12.63 -16.25
CA ASP A 202 15.66 -12.77 -17.62
C ASP A 202 14.31 -12.06 -17.82
N LEU A 203 13.67 -11.56 -16.76
CA LEU A 203 12.43 -10.79 -16.82
C LEU A 203 12.66 -9.41 -17.47
N GLN A 204 12.48 -9.34 -18.78
CA GLN A 204 12.50 -8.09 -19.53
C GLN A 204 11.12 -7.43 -19.63
N PHE A 205 11.12 -6.11 -19.84
CA PHE A 205 9.93 -5.38 -20.26
C PHE A 205 9.57 -5.70 -21.73
N PRO A 206 8.29 -5.61 -22.13
CA PRO A 206 7.12 -5.37 -21.30
C PRO A 206 6.63 -6.63 -20.57
N PHE A 207 6.11 -6.48 -19.36
CA PHE A 207 5.47 -7.55 -18.60
C PHE A 207 4.18 -7.08 -17.93
N LEU A 208 3.30 -8.02 -17.60
CA LEU A 208 2.13 -7.77 -16.76
C LEU A 208 2.53 -7.95 -15.30
N ALA A 209 1.97 -7.16 -14.39
CA ALA A 209 2.05 -7.43 -12.96
C ALA A 209 0.66 -7.38 -12.30
N LEU A 210 0.38 -8.40 -11.49
CA LEU A 210 -0.74 -8.47 -10.56
C LEU A 210 -0.18 -8.24 -9.15
N LEU A 211 -0.51 -7.10 -8.56
CA LEU A 211 -0.06 -6.73 -7.21
C LEU A 211 -1.24 -6.89 -6.25
N ILE A 212 -1.13 -7.86 -5.35
CA ILE A 212 -2.21 -8.31 -4.45
C ILE A 212 -1.75 -8.33 -2.99
N SER A 213 -2.17 -7.33 -2.22
CA SER A 213 -1.85 -7.18 -0.79
C SER A 213 -3.12 -7.06 0.07
N GLY A 214 -2.97 -6.76 1.36
CA GLY A 214 -4.09 -6.45 2.26
C GLY A 214 -5.01 -5.35 1.74
N GLY A 215 -4.44 -4.30 1.14
CA GLY A 215 -5.15 -3.10 0.67
C GLY A 215 -5.18 -2.89 -0.85
N HIS A 216 -4.52 -3.74 -1.64
CA HIS A 216 -4.41 -3.56 -3.09
C HIS A 216 -4.81 -4.82 -3.88
N ASN A 217 -5.59 -4.61 -4.94
CA ASN A 217 -5.56 -5.43 -6.15
C ASN A 217 -5.27 -4.48 -7.31
N LEU A 218 -4.13 -4.62 -7.96
CA LEU A 218 -3.74 -3.78 -9.08
C LEU A 218 -3.21 -4.66 -10.22
N LEU A 219 -3.83 -4.55 -11.40
CA LEU A 219 -3.33 -5.12 -12.65
C LEU A 219 -2.71 -4.01 -13.49
N ILE A 220 -1.41 -4.11 -13.74
CA ILE A 220 -0.67 -3.20 -14.62
C ILE A 220 -0.03 -3.93 -15.78
N LEU A 221 0.12 -3.22 -16.89
CA LEU A 221 1.12 -3.45 -17.91
C LEU A 221 2.31 -2.54 -17.60
N ALA A 222 3.47 -3.12 -17.29
CA ALA A 222 4.75 -2.44 -17.16
C ALA A 222 5.47 -2.43 -18.50
N ARG A 223 5.70 -1.24 -19.08
CA ARG A 223 6.41 -1.04 -20.35
C ARG A 223 7.89 -0.73 -20.18
N ASP A 224 8.21 -0.05 -19.09
CA ASP A 224 9.57 0.33 -18.66
C ASP A 224 9.47 0.80 -17.20
N VAL A 225 10.61 1.01 -16.53
CA VAL A 225 10.69 1.64 -15.21
C VAL A 225 10.00 3.01 -15.27
N GLY A 226 9.05 3.27 -14.37
CA GLY A 226 8.22 4.47 -14.39
C GLY A 226 7.06 4.48 -15.41
N HIS A 227 6.98 3.53 -16.35
CA HIS A 227 6.06 3.57 -17.49
C HIS A 227 5.00 2.45 -17.40
N TYR A 228 3.87 2.77 -16.76
CA TYR A 228 2.82 1.80 -16.41
C TYR A 228 1.46 2.19 -16.98
N VAL A 229 0.72 1.18 -17.45
CA VAL A 229 -0.69 1.28 -17.82
C VAL A 229 -1.51 0.46 -16.82
N GLN A 230 -2.40 1.11 -16.08
CA GLN A 230 -3.30 0.45 -15.14
C GLN A 230 -4.48 -0.16 -15.92
N LEU A 231 -4.53 -1.50 -15.98
CA LEU A 231 -5.58 -2.26 -16.66
C LEU A 231 -6.82 -2.42 -15.76
N GLY A 232 -6.62 -2.49 -14.44
CA GLY A 232 -7.70 -2.56 -13.47
C GLY A 232 -7.21 -2.45 -12.03
N THR A 233 -8.10 -2.00 -11.14
CA THR A 233 -7.84 -1.81 -9.70
C THR A 233 -9.01 -2.32 -8.87
N THR A 234 -8.85 -2.46 -7.55
CA THR A 234 -10.01 -2.57 -6.67
C THR A 234 -10.88 -1.31 -6.69
N ILE A 235 -12.19 -1.50 -6.72
CA ILE A 235 -13.22 -0.45 -6.57
C ILE A 235 -13.87 -0.45 -5.17
N ASP A 236 -13.65 -1.51 -4.37
CA ASP A 236 -14.06 -1.60 -2.97
C ASP A 236 -12.98 -2.28 -2.11
N ASP A 237 -13.25 -3.45 -1.52
CA ASP A 237 -12.30 -4.20 -0.73
C ASP A 237 -11.23 -4.84 -1.64
N ALA A 238 -9.99 -4.95 -1.15
CA ALA A 238 -9.01 -5.84 -1.76
C ALA A 238 -9.25 -7.31 -1.34
N ILE A 239 -8.67 -8.24 -2.11
CA ILE A 239 -8.73 -9.68 -1.83
C ILE A 239 -8.11 -10.00 -0.46
N GLY A 240 -7.04 -9.31 -0.06
CA GLY A 240 -6.42 -9.48 1.25
C GLY A 240 -7.38 -9.15 2.40
N GLU A 241 -8.01 -7.97 2.39
CA GLU A 241 -9.05 -7.64 3.38
C GLU A 241 -10.19 -8.68 3.37
N ALA A 242 -10.64 -9.14 2.21
CA ALA A 242 -11.72 -10.12 2.12
C ALA A 242 -11.34 -11.47 2.78
N TYR A 243 -10.09 -11.92 2.61
CA TYR A 243 -9.53 -13.07 3.31
C TYR A 243 -9.45 -12.81 4.82
N ASP A 244 -8.86 -11.69 5.26
CA ASP A 244 -8.68 -11.38 6.68
C ASP A 244 -10.01 -11.16 7.43
N LYS A 245 -11.03 -10.60 6.77
CA LYS A 245 -12.38 -10.48 7.36
C LYS A 245 -13.06 -11.83 7.48
N THR A 246 -12.96 -12.67 6.44
CA THR A 246 -13.54 -14.02 6.44
C THR A 246 -12.88 -14.91 7.49
N ALA A 247 -11.55 -14.89 7.60
CA ALA A 247 -10.80 -15.62 8.62
C ALA A 247 -11.22 -15.23 10.04
N ARG A 248 -11.42 -13.93 10.29
CA ARG A 248 -11.89 -13.42 11.58
C ARG A 248 -13.32 -13.87 11.90
N TRP A 249 -14.25 -13.81 10.94
CA TRP A 249 -15.63 -14.28 11.15
C TRP A 249 -15.71 -15.80 11.37
N LEU A 250 -14.87 -16.58 10.70
CA LEU A 250 -14.77 -18.03 10.93
C LEU A 250 -14.07 -18.40 12.26
N GLY A 251 -13.67 -17.42 13.08
CA GLY A 251 -13.05 -17.63 14.39
C GLY A 251 -11.65 -18.25 14.31
N LEU A 252 -10.90 -17.97 13.25
CA LEU A 252 -9.55 -18.52 13.06
C LEU A 252 -8.51 -17.77 13.89
N ASN A 253 -7.44 -18.48 14.28
CA ASN A 253 -6.27 -17.82 14.84
C ASN A 253 -5.47 -17.15 13.71
N ILE A 254 -5.43 -15.82 13.70
CA ILE A 254 -4.83 -15.01 12.64
C ILE A 254 -3.41 -14.49 13.00
N SER A 255 -2.72 -15.11 13.97
CA SER A 255 -1.35 -14.72 14.35
C SER A 255 -0.32 -14.84 13.20
N LYS A 256 -0.62 -15.64 12.18
CA LYS A 256 0.16 -15.76 10.93
C LYS A 256 -0.48 -15.01 9.76
N GLY A 257 -1.40 -14.08 10.03
CA GLY A 257 -2.28 -13.45 9.04
C GLY A 257 -3.56 -14.25 8.77
N GLY A 258 -4.63 -13.57 8.35
CA GLY A 258 -5.91 -14.22 8.05
C GLY A 258 -5.90 -14.97 6.71
N GLY A 259 -5.16 -14.46 5.73
CA GLY A 259 -4.89 -15.15 4.46
C GLY A 259 -4.42 -16.60 4.62
N PRO A 260 -3.26 -16.85 5.28
CA PRO A 260 -2.74 -18.20 5.51
C PRO A 260 -3.66 -19.09 6.36
N ALA A 261 -4.25 -18.53 7.42
CA ALA A 261 -5.17 -19.28 8.30
C ALA A 261 -6.43 -19.76 7.56
N LEU A 262 -6.98 -18.93 6.66
CA LEU A 262 -8.10 -19.32 5.80
C LEU A 262 -7.68 -20.38 4.77
N GLU A 263 -6.51 -20.23 4.14
CA GLU A 263 -6.00 -21.21 3.18
C GLU A 263 -5.83 -22.60 3.81
N GLU A 264 -5.32 -22.66 5.04
CA GLU A 264 -5.15 -23.90 5.80
C GLU A 264 -6.51 -24.59 6.04
N LEU A 265 -7.50 -23.86 6.59
CA LEU A 265 -8.83 -24.40 6.82
C LEU A 265 -9.56 -24.78 5.51
N ALA A 266 -9.36 -24.03 4.43
CA ALA A 266 -9.98 -24.28 3.12
C ALA A 266 -9.57 -25.63 2.50
N ARG A 267 -8.49 -26.27 2.98
CA ARG A 267 -8.07 -27.62 2.54
C ARG A 267 -8.93 -28.74 3.15
N GLU A 268 -9.67 -28.46 4.23
CA GLU A 268 -10.53 -29.43 4.93
C GLU A 268 -11.97 -29.44 4.39
N GLY A 269 -12.35 -28.45 3.57
CA GLY A 269 -13.74 -28.18 3.18
C GLY A 269 -14.06 -28.53 1.73
N ASP A 270 -15.35 -28.79 1.47
CA ASP A 270 -15.86 -28.88 0.11
C ASP A 270 -16.06 -27.48 -0.49
N SER A 271 -15.28 -27.16 -1.53
CA SER A 271 -15.33 -25.87 -2.23
C SER A 271 -16.63 -25.64 -3.02
N ASP A 272 -17.47 -26.65 -3.21
CA ASP A 272 -18.76 -26.57 -3.87
C ASP A 272 -19.95 -26.56 -2.90
N SER A 273 -19.71 -26.71 -1.59
CA SER A 273 -20.74 -26.77 -0.54
C SER A 273 -21.53 -25.46 -0.38
N VAL A 274 -20.94 -24.30 -0.66
CA VAL A 274 -21.64 -23.00 -0.65
C VAL A 274 -21.59 -22.34 -2.04
N LYS A 275 -22.77 -22.06 -2.61
CA LYS A 275 -22.88 -21.42 -3.92
C LYS A 275 -22.86 -19.88 -3.83
N PHE A 276 -21.66 -19.31 -3.73
CA PHE A 276 -21.46 -17.87 -3.87
C PHE A 276 -21.50 -17.40 -5.33
N LYS A 277 -22.02 -16.19 -5.55
CA LYS A 277 -21.99 -15.49 -6.85
C LYS A 277 -20.64 -14.79 -7.04
N ILE A 278 -20.04 -15.00 -8.21
CA ILE A 278 -18.79 -14.37 -8.64
C ILE A 278 -19.00 -12.84 -8.77
N PRO A 279 -18.20 -12.00 -8.11
CA PRO A 279 -18.29 -10.55 -8.22
C PRO A 279 -18.13 -10.04 -9.65
N MET A 280 -18.82 -8.94 -9.98
CA MET A 280 -18.63 -8.15 -11.20
C MET A 280 -18.68 -8.91 -12.54
N ARG A 281 -19.24 -10.13 -12.60
CA ARG A 281 -19.16 -11.01 -13.79
C ARG A 281 -19.79 -10.40 -15.05
N GLN A 282 -20.75 -9.50 -14.88
CA GLN A 282 -21.38 -8.74 -15.97
C GLN A 282 -20.48 -7.63 -16.57
N TYR A 283 -19.48 -7.15 -15.83
CA TYR A 283 -18.59 -6.07 -16.28
C TYR A 283 -17.38 -6.64 -17.00
N LYS A 284 -17.15 -6.20 -18.25
CA LYS A 284 -16.02 -6.61 -19.09
C LYS A 284 -14.74 -5.80 -18.81
N ASP A 285 -14.58 -5.26 -17.60
CA ASP A 285 -13.36 -4.57 -17.17
C ASP A 285 -12.35 -5.51 -16.48
N CYS A 286 -11.19 -5.00 -16.06
CA CYS A 286 -10.25 -5.76 -15.21
C CYS A 286 -10.30 -5.32 -13.74
N ASN A 287 -11.37 -4.68 -13.29
CA ASN A 287 -11.51 -4.17 -11.93
C ASN A 287 -11.91 -5.27 -10.93
N PHE A 288 -11.59 -5.02 -9.66
CA PHE A 288 -11.81 -5.95 -8.56
C PHE A 288 -12.82 -5.41 -7.55
N SER A 289 -13.60 -6.31 -6.97
CA SER A 289 -14.61 -6.04 -5.95
C SER A 289 -14.78 -7.32 -5.16
N TYR A 290 -14.66 -7.21 -3.84
CA TYR A 290 -14.81 -8.34 -2.92
C TYR A 290 -15.82 -8.05 -1.80
N ALA A 291 -16.27 -6.80 -1.62
CA ALA A 291 -17.28 -6.45 -0.62
C ALA A 291 -18.59 -7.23 -0.80
N GLY A 292 -19.06 -7.40 -2.04
CA GLY A 292 -20.24 -8.22 -2.34
C GLY A 292 -20.06 -9.72 -2.04
N LEU A 293 -18.83 -10.24 -2.15
CA LEU A 293 -18.52 -11.62 -1.75
C LEU A 293 -18.44 -11.75 -0.23
N LYS A 294 -17.82 -10.76 0.44
CA LYS A 294 -17.74 -10.60 1.90
C LYS A 294 -19.13 -10.62 2.54
N THR A 295 -20.11 -9.90 1.96
CA THR A 295 -21.52 -9.97 2.42
C THR A 295 -22.13 -11.36 2.24
N GLN A 296 -21.90 -12.05 1.11
CA GLN A 296 -22.42 -13.40 0.90
C GLN A 296 -21.84 -14.41 1.89
N VAL A 297 -20.55 -14.33 2.19
CA VAL A 297 -19.88 -15.16 3.22
C VAL A 297 -20.54 -14.97 4.57
N ARG A 298 -20.76 -13.72 5.00
CA ARG A 298 -21.44 -13.42 6.27
C ARG A 298 -22.83 -14.04 6.34
N LEU A 299 -23.63 -13.92 5.28
CA LEU A 299 -24.96 -14.53 5.21
C LEU A 299 -24.90 -16.07 5.26
N ALA A 300 -23.88 -16.69 4.63
CA ALA A 300 -23.69 -18.14 4.70
C ALA A 300 -23.33 -18.61 6.13
N ILE A 301 -22.45 -17.89 6.82
CA ILE A 301 -22.09 -18.12 8.22
C ILE A 301 -23.34 -18.05 9.11
N GLU A 302 -24.09 -16.94 9.02
CA GLU A 302 -25.36 -16.73 9.74
C GLU A 302 -26.37 -17.86 9.45
N SER A 303 -26.53 -18.26 8.18
CA SER A 303 -27.48 -19.31 7.76
C SER A 303 -27.14 -20.72 8.26
N ARG A 304 -25.85 -21.03 8.45
CA ARG A 304 -25.37 -22.34 8.92
C ARG A 304 -25.19 -22.41 10.44
N SER A 305 -25.47 -21.32 11.17
CA SER A 305 -25.12 -21.15 12.58
C SER A 305 -23.64 -21.44 12.90
N ALA A 306 -22.76 -21.28 11.90
CA ALA A 306 -21.32 -21.14 12.13
C ALA A 306 -21.08 -19.78 12.81
N CYS A 307 -20.05 -19.65 13.66
CA CYS A 307 -19.99 -18.49 14.56
C CYS A 307 -19.82 -17.15 13.84
N VAL A 308 -20.34 -16.08 14.43
CA VAL A 308 -20.22 -14.70 13.91
C VAL A 308 -19.26 -13.84 14.75
N ASP A 309 -19.10 -14.12 16.05
CA ASP A 309 -18.06 -13.57 16.93
C ASP A 309 -17.84 -14.50 18.16
N ASN A 310 -16.66 -14.43 18.78
CA ASN A 310 -16.27 -15.03 20.07
C ASN A 310 -16.19 -16.58 20.25
N ASN A 311 -16.40 -17.43 19.24
CA ASN A 311 -16.13 -18.88 19.36
C ASN A 311 -14.92 -19.33 18.51
N PRO A 312 -13.72 -19.52 19.10
CA PRO A 312 -12.52 -19.88 18.36
C PRO A 312 -12.64 -21.28 17.75
N ILE A 313 -12.03 -21.49 16.58
CA ILE A 313 -12.09 -22.77 15.86
C ILE A 313 -11.50 -23.96 16.64
N SER A 314 -10.65 -23.69 17.64
CA SER A 314 -10.15 -24.69 18.60
C SER A 314 -11.22 -25.29 19.52
N SER A 315 -12.36 -24.61 19.65
CA SER A 315 -13.50 -25.00 20.48
C SER A 315 -14.73 -25.41 19.64
N ALA A 316 -14.58 -25.48 18.31
CA ALA A 316 -15.63 -25.91 17.41
C ALA A 316 -15.89 -27.43 17.52
N SER A 317 -17.15 -27.84 17.42
CA SER A 317 -17.49 -29.25 17.21
C SER A 317 -17.03 -29.71 15.82
N PHE A 318 -16.93 -31.02 15.59
CA PHE A 318 -16.58 -31.57 14.27
C PHE A 318 -17.50 -31.02 13.15
N GLN A 319 -18.80 -30.94 13.40
CA GLN A 319 -19.79 -30.44 12.44
C GLN A 319 -19.66 -28.93 12.18
N ASP A 320 -19.37 -28.13 13.22
CA ASP A 320 -19.11 -26.69 13.09
C ASP A 320 -17.78 -26.44 12.34
N ARG A 321 -16.70 -27.16 12.68
CA ARG A 321 -15.43 -27.06 11.96
C ARG A 321 -15.61 -27.38 10.48
N LYS A 322 -16.30 -28.47 10.14
CA LYS A 322 -16.61 -28.83 8.74
C LYS A 322 -17.43 -27.74 8.04
N SER A 323 -18.44 -27.20 8.71
CA SER A 323 -19.27 -26.09 8.18
C SER A 323 -18.43 -24.84 7.87
N ARG A 324 -17.50 -24.48 8.77
CA ARG A 324 -16.54 -23.37 8.57
C ARG A 324 -15.56 -23.67 7.43
N ALA A 325 -15.06 -24.90 7.33
CA ALA A 325 -14.16 -25.34 6.27
C ALA A 325 -14.80 -25.24 4.88
N ASP A 326 -16.02 -25.74 4.73
CA ASP A 326 -16.82 -25.61 3.51
C ASP A 326 -17.02 -24.14 3.08
N ILE A 327 -17.27 -23.24 4.03
CA ILE A 327 -17.39 -21.80 3.77
C ILE A 327 -16.06 -21.22 3.32
N ALA A 328 -14.94 -21.56 3.98
CA ALA A 328 -13.60 -21.10 3.61
C ALA A 328 -13.20 -21.58 2.20
N ALA A 329 -13.40 -22.87 1.90
CA ALA A 329 -13.12 -23.48 0.61
C ALA A 329 -13.97 -22.86 -0.51
N SER A 330 -15.27 -22.67 -0.27
CA SER A 330 -16.19 -22.07 -1.22
C SER A 330 -15.87 -20.58 -1.48
N PHE A 331 -15.48 -19.84 -0.43
CA PHE A 331 -15.04 -18.46 -0.54
C PHE A 331 -13.75 -18.36 -1.37
N GLN A 332 -12.72 -19.14 -1.01
CA GLN A 332 -11.43 -19.14 -1.69
C GLN A 332 -11.60 -19.46 -3.18
N ARG A 333 -12.38 -20.49 -3.54
CA ARG A 333 -12.66 -20.82 -4.95
C ARG A 333 -13.29 -19.66 -5.71
N VAL A 334 -14.30 -18.99 -5.15
CA VAL A 334 -15.03 -17.91 -5.85
C VAL A 334 -14.23 -16.59 -5.87
N ALA A 335 -13.46 -16.29 -4.82
CA ALA A 335 -12.58 -15.12 -4.78
C ALA A 335 -11.46 -15.22 -5.83
N VAL A 336 -10.86 -16.42 -5.96
CA VAL A 336 -9.80 -16.67 -6.94
C VAL A 336 -10.34 -16.84 -8.36
N LEU A 337 -11.54 -17.39 -8.55
CA LEU A 337 -12.16 -17.42 -9.87
C LEU A 337 -12.41 -16.01 -10.45
N HIS A 338 -12.80 -15.03 -9.62
CA HIS A 338 -12.85 -13.62 -10.04
C HIS A 338 -11.47 -13.09 -10.40
N LEU A 339 -10.43 -13.44 -9.63
CA LEU A 339 -9.03 -13.07 -9.93
C LEU A 339 -8.58 -13.63 -11.28
N GLU A 340 -8.84 -14.92 -11.56
CA GLU A 340 -8.59 -15.58 -12.85
C GLU A 340 -9.31 -14.87 -14.01
N GLU A 341 -10.61 -14.59 -13.86
CA GLU A 341 -11.41 -13.90 -14.90
C GLU A 341 -10.94 -12.47 -15.20
N ARG A 342 -10.25 -11.77 -14.27
CA ARG A 342 -9.60 -10.47 -14.55
C ARG A 342 -8.22 -10.66 -15.18
N CYS A 343 -7.42 -11.61 -14.72
CA CYS A 343 -6.10 -11.90 -15.27
C CYS A 343 -6.18 -12.37 -16.73
N GLU A 344 -7.09 -13.28 -17.06
CA GLU A 344 -7.28 -13.76 -18.44
C GLU A 344 -7.60 -12.63 -19.44
N ARG A 345 -8.36 -11.63 -18.99
CA ARG A 345 -8.75 -10.45 -19.78
C ARG A 345 -7.62 -9.43 -19.87
N ALA A 346 -6.92 -9.18 -18.77
CA ALA A 346 -5.73 -8.31 -18.77
C ALA A 346 -4.63 -8.85 -19.68
N ILE A 347 -4.39 -10.17 -19.68
CA ILE A 347 -3.45 -10.83 -20.60
C ILE A 347 -3.87 -10.63 -22.07
N GLN A 348 -5.17 -10.74 -22.36
CA GLN A 348 -5.70 -10.52 -23.71
C GLN A 348 -5.45 -9.07 -24.19
N TRP A 349 -5.87 -8.08 -23.41
CA TRP A 349 -5.68 -6.65 -23.74
C TRP A 349 -4.22 -6.25 -23.81
N ALA A 350 -3.38 -6.80 -22.94
CA ALA A 350 -1.97 -6.49 -22.94
C ALA A 350 -1.27 -7.05 -24.19
N LYS A 351 -1.63 -8.26 -24.65
CA LYS A 351 -1.14 -8.80 -25.93
C LYS A 351 -1.65 -8.04 -27.16
N GLU A 352 -2.82 -7.40 -27.07
CA GLU A 352 -3.33 -6.49 -28.12
C GLU A 352 -2.54 -5.17 -28.18
N MET A 353 -2.05 -4.68 -27.04
CA MET A 353 -1.20 -3.47 -26.96
C MET A 353 0.28 -3.74 -27.22
N GLU A 354 0.79 -4.88 -26.76
CA GLU A 354 2.21 -5.27 -26.75
C GLU A 354 2.31 -6.78 -27.07
N PRO A 355 2.36 -7.17 -28.36
CA PRO A 355 2.36 -8.58 -28.76
C PRO A 355 3.54 -9.41 -28.23
N SER A 356 4.61 -8.75 -27.77
CA SER A 356 5.80 -9.37 -27.18
C SER A 356 5.62 -9.86 -25.74
N ILE A 357 4.52 -9.50 -25.05
CA ILE A 357 4.31 -9.90 -23.64
C ILE A 357 4.26 -11.42 -23.51
N ASN A 358 5.23 -11.92 -22.75
CA ASN A 358 5.44 -13.33 -22.47
C ASN A 358 5.39 -13.66 -20.97
N CYS A 359 5.09 -12.70 -20.08
CA CYS A 359 5.17 -12.90 -18.64
C CYS A 359 4.06 -12.17 -17.84
N LEU A 360 3.55 -12.84 -16.81
CA LEU A 360 2.76 -12.28 -15.71
C LEU A 360 3.55 -12.42 -14.40
N VAL A 361 3.89 -11.29 -13.79
CA VAL A 361 4.41 -11.19 -12.43
C VAL A 361 3.25 -11.20 -11.44
N VAL A 362 3.38 -11.89 -10.31
CA VAL A 362 2.41 -11.83 -9.21
C VAL A 362 3.14 -11.57 -7.89
N SER A 363 2.82 -10.46 -7.23
CA SER A 363 3.51 -9.96 -6.03
C SER A 363 2.53 -9.34 -5.03
N GLY A 364 3.02 -8.90 -3.87
CA GLY A 364 2.20 -8.51 -2.71
C GLY A 364 1.88 -9.69 -1.78
N GLY A 365 1.59 -9.42 -0.50
CA GLY A 365 1.50 -10.47 0.52
C GLY A 365 0.51 -11.63 0.22
N VAL A 366 -0.58 -11.36 -0.50
CA VAL A 366 -1.58 -12.39 -0.89
C VAL A 366 -1.04 -13.31 -1.98
N ALA A 367 -0.04 -12.88 -2.76
CA ALA A 367 0.66 -13.72 -3.74
C ALA A 367 1.37 -14.93 -3.11
N SER A 368 1.55 -14.98 -1.79
CA SER A 368 2.11 -16.13 -1.07
C SER A 368 1.13 -17.31 -0.90
N ASN A 369 -0.17 -17.11 -1.15
CA ASN A 369 -1.19 -18.17 -1.07
C ASN A 369 -0.99 -19.21 -2.19
N GLN A 370 -0.89 -20.49 -1.83
CA GLN A 370 -0.51 -21.54 -2.79
C GLN A 370 -1.65 -21.90 -3.74
N TYR A 371 -2.90 -21.81 -3.27
CA TYR A 371 -4.08 -21.96 -4.13
C TYR A 371 -4.12 -20.89 -5.23
N ILE A 372 -3.89 -19.61 -4.89
CA ILE A 372 -3.77 -18.51 -5.87
C ILE A 372 -2.65 -18.79 -6.87
N ARG A 373 -1.44 -19.15 -6.41
CA ARG A 373 -0.32 -19.50 -7.31
C ARG A 373 -0.70 -20.61 -8.28
N SER A 374 -1.25 -21.72 -7.77
CA SER A 374 -1.69 -22.87 -8.59
C SER A 374 -2.74 -22.49 -9.64
N ARG A 375 -3.75 -21.70 -9.26
CA ARG A 375 -4.80 -21.23 -10.18
C ARG A 375 -4.26 -20.29 -11.25
N LEU A 376 -3.37 -19.36 -10.89
CA LEU A 376 -2.74 -18.45 -11.85
C LEU A 376 -1.75 -19.16 -12.79
N SER A 377 -1.07 -20.23 -12.35
CA SER A 377 -0.29 -21.11 -13.24
C SER A 377 -1.15 -21.65 -14.40
N TYR A 378 -2.35 -22.14 -14.09
CA TYR A 378 -3.29 -22.66 -15.11
C TYR A 378 -3.86 -21.55 -16.02
N VAL A 379 -3.92 -20.30 -15.56
CA VAL A 379 -4.25 -19.15 -16.41
C VAL A 379 -3.12 -18.84 -17.40
N VAL A 380 -1.87 -18.77 -16.93
CA VAL A 380 -0.74 -18.39 -17.80
C VAL A 380 -0.41 -19.48 -18.83
N GLU A 381 -0.54 -20.76 -18.46
CA GLU A 381 -0.31 -21.91 -19.33
C GLU A 381 -1.24 -21.88 -20.55
N ARG A 382 -2.56 -21.75 -20.31
CA ARG A 382 -3.56 -21.60 -21.37
C ARG A 382 -3.32 -20.37 -22.25
N LYS A 383 -2.76 -19.30 -21.70
CA LYS A 383 -2.41 -18.06 -22.43
C LYS A 383 -1.02 -18.08 -23.06
N ARG A 384 -0.24 -19.15 -22.87
CA ARG A 384 1.15 -19.32 -23.32
C ARG A 384 2.03 -18.14 -22.90
N ILE A 385 2.07 -17.86 -21.60
CA ILE A 385 3.01 -16.93 -20.96
C ILE A 385 3.61 -17.57 -19.70
N ARG A 386 4.74 -17.03 -19.22
CA ARG A 386 5.41 -17.41 -17.97
C ARG A 386 4.69 -16.77 -16.77
N LEU A 387 4.67 -17.47 -15.64
CA LEU A 387 4.34 -16.89 -14.32
C LEU A 387 5.63 -16.65 -13.56
N VAL A 388 5.82 -15.44 -13.02
CA VAL A 388 6.92 -15.12 -12.12
C VAL A 388 6.35 -14.66 -10.78
N CYS A 389 6.66 -15.38 -9.71
CA CYS A 389 6.25 -15.04 -8.35
C CYS A 389 7.52 -14.89 -7.50
N PRO A 390 7.81 -13.71 -6.92
CA PRO A 390 8.89 -13.57 -5.96
C PRO A 390 8.75 -14.58 -4.79
N PRO A 391 9.85 -14.90 -4.09
CA PRO A 391 9.77 -15.70 -2.87
C PRO A 391 8.92 -14.95 -1.83
N PRO A 392 8.19 -15.65 -0.94
CA PRO A 392 7.26 -14.99 0.00
C PRO A 392 7.87 -13.82 0.80
N LYS A 393 9.14 -13.94 1.21
CA LYS A 393 9.89 -12.89 1.94
C LYS A 393 10.10 -11.58 1.16
N LEU A 394 9.95 -11.59 -0.17
CA LEU A 394 10.01 -10.41 -1.05
C LEU A 394 8.63 -10.00 -1.59
N CYS A 395 7.56 -10.72 -1.23
CA CYS A 395 6.17 -10.36 -1.58
C CYS A 395 5.51 -9.47 -0.51
N THR A 396 5.96 -9.53 0.74
CA THR A 396 5.56 -8.60 1.80
C THR A 396 6.42 -7.34 1.78
N ASP A 397 6.04 -6.30 2.53
CA ASP A 397 6.76 -5.03 2.53
C ASP A 397 8.17 -5.20 3.10
N ASN A 398 9.19 -4.71 2.39
CA ASN A 398 10.60 -4.94 2.72
C ASN A 398 11.51 -3.84 2.14
N GLY A 399 12.73 -3.70 2.66
CA GLY A 399 13.70 -2.72 2.15
C GLY A 399 14.33 -3.10 0.81
N VAL A 400 14.36 -4.40 0.45
CA VAL A 400 15.03 -4.91 -0.77
C VAL A 400 14.32 -4.41 -2.02
N MET A 401 12.99 -4.46 -2.05
CA MET A 401 12.20 -3.96 -3.19
C MET A 401 12.41 -2.45 -3.40
N VAL A 402 12.61 -1.68 -2.31
CA VAL A 402 12.88 -0.24 -2.36
C VAL A 402 14.29 0.03 -2.87
N ALA A 403 15.30 -0.68 -2.34
CA ALA A 403 16.69 -0.56 -2.78
C ALA A 403 16.84 -0.91 -4.26
N TRP A 404 16.22 -2.02 -4.71
CA TRP A 404 16.23 -2.45 -6.11
C TRP A 404 15.54 -1.46 -7.05
N THR A 405 14.41 -0.90 -6.64
CA THR A 405 13.75 0.16 -7.42
C THR A 405 14.60 1.43 -7.47
N GLY A 406 15.29 1.74 -6.37
CA GLY A 406 16.32 2.78 -6.31
C GLY A 406 17.43 2.57 -7.34
N ILE A 407 17.96 1.35 -7.44
CA ILE A 407 18.96 0.93 -8.43
C ILE A 407 18.43 1.14 -9.86
N GLU A 408 17.26 0.61 -10.19
CA GLU A 408 16.66 0.71 -11.54
C GLU A 408 16.40 2.18 -11.94
N HIS A 409 15.98 3.04 -11.02
CA HIS A 409 15.87 4.49 -11.29
C HIS A 409 17.23 5.20 -11.36
N PHE A 410 18.19 4.84 -10.52
CA PHE A 410 19.53 5.44 -10.52
C PHE A 410 20.27 5.19 -11.83
N LEU A 411 20.19 3.98 -12.37
CA LEU A 411 20.75 3.61 -13.68
C LEU A 411 20.14 4.41 -14.85
N LEU A 412 18.92 4.94 -14.66
CA LEU A 412 18.25 5.84 -15.61
C LEU A 412 18.50 7.34 -15.33
N GLY A 413 19.40 7.67 -14.39
CA GLY A 413 19.70 9.05 -13.98
C GLY A 413 18.53 9.74 -13.25
N ARG A 414 17.66 8.97 -12.58
CA ARG A 414 16.44 9.46 -11.90
C ARG A 414 16.64 9.48 -10.39
N PHE A 415 17.35 10.48 -9.90
CA PHE A 415 17.58 10.75 -8.49
C PHE A 415 17.61 12.25 -8.22
N ASP A 416 17.30 12.64 -6.99
CA ASP A 416 17.51 14.00 -6.51
C ASP A 416 18.94 14.15 -5.98
N GLN A 417 19.46 15.38 -6.04
CA GLN A 417 20.77 15.73 -5.49
C GLN A 417 20.79 15.54 -3.96
N PRO A 418 21.98 15.37 -3.34
CA PRO A 418 22.09 15.22 -1.90
C PRO A 418 21.36 16.33 -1.13
N PRO A 419 20.52 15.98 -0.13
CA PRO A 419 19.90 16.97 0.73
C PRO A 419 20.96 17.63 1.63
N PRO A 420 20.73 18.85 2.14
CA PRO A 420 21.69 19.50 3.03
C PRO A 420 21.89 18.68 4.31
N ALA A 421 23.14 18.62 4.81
CA ALA A 421 23.50 17.87 6.03
C ALA A 421 22.74 18.31 7.30
N ARG A 422 22.14 19.50 7.28
CA ARG A 422 21.17 19.99 8.27
C ARG A 422 19.97 20.56 7.52
N GLU A 423 18.79 20.00 7.76
CA GLU A 423 17.54 20.50 7.21
C GLU A 423 16.85 21.49 8.17
N PRO A 424 16.11 22.48 7.68
CA PRO A 424 15.23 23.30 8.51
C PRO A 424 14.16 22.45 9.23
N GLU A 425 13.77 22.84 10.44
CA GLU A 425 12.72 22.13 11.21
C GLU A 425 11.34 22.18 10.53
N ASP A 426 11.12 23.18 9.66
CA ASP A 426 9.89 23.40 8.89
C ASP A 426 9.94 22.81 7.46
N TYR A 427 10.95 22.01 7.12
CA TYR A 427 11.07 21.42 5.79
C TYR A 427 9.87 20.51 5.45
N VAL A 428 9.23 20.77 4.32
CA VAL A 428 8.06 20.02 3.85
C VAL A 428 8.50 18.90 2.90
N TYR A 429 8.45 17.67 3.36
CA TYR A 429 8.73 16.48 2.56
C TYR A 429 7.66 16.24 1.47
N ASP A 430 8.09 15.97 0.23
CA ASP A 430 7.21 15.52 -0.86
C ASP A 430 6.83 14.04 -0.67
N ILE A 431 5.84 13.81 0.19
CA ILE A 431 5.18 12.52 0.36
C ILE A 431 3.86 12.50 -0.41
N ARG A 432 3.52 11.33 -0.97
CA ARG A 432 2.38 11.16 -1.88
C ARG A 432 1.47 10.03 -1.39
N PRO A 433 0.69 10.22 -0.31
CA PRO A 433 -0.13 9.18 0.32
C PRO A 433 -1.11 8.49 -0.63
N ARG A 434 -1.58 9.23 -1.64
CA ARG A 434 -2.43 8.75 -2.75
C ARG A 434 -1.72 9.03 -4.07
N TRP A 435 -0.94 8.06 -4.53
CA TRP A 435 -0.17 8.13 -5.76
C TRP A 435 -0.54 6.96 -6.67
N PRO A 436 -1.14 7.22 -7.85
CA PRO A 436 -1.38 6.18 -8.84
C PRO A 436 -0.08 5.78 -9.54
N LEU A 437 0.10 4.47 -9.76
CA LEU A 437 1.30 3.96 -10.43
C LEU A 437 1.33 4.31 -11.93
N GLY A 438 0.22 4.08 -12.63
CA GLY A 438 0.13 4.24 -14.08
C GLY A 438 -1.03 5.11 -14.53
N GLU A 439 -1.15 5.28 -15.85
CA GLU A 439 -2.34 5.87 -16.48
C GLU A 439 -3.44 4.80 -16.64
N GLU A 440 -4.71 5.15 -16.38
CA GLU A 440 -5.84 4.22 -16.56
C GLU A 440 -6.05 3.85 -18.03
N TYR A 441 -6.21 2.56 -18.31
CA TYR A 441 -6.54 2.08 -19.65
C TYR A 441 -7.98 2.46 -20.05
N LEU A 442 -8.12 3.41 -20.98
CA LEU A 442 -9.40 4.04 -21.34
C LEU A 442 -10.44 3.05 -21.88
N HIS A 443 -10.05 2.06 -22.68
CA HIS A 443 -10.95 1.04 -23.23
C HIS A 443 -11.42 0.02 -22.18
N GLY A 444 -10.81 0.01 -20.99
CA GLY A 444 -11.19 -0.86 -19.89
C GLY A 444 -12.29 -0.32 -18.97
N LYS A 445 -12.90 0.82 -19.29
CA LYS A 445 -13.90 1.47 -18.43
C LYS A 445 -15.28 0.81 -18.54
N SER A 446 -15.76 0.24 -17.43
CA SER A 446 -17.19 0.03 -17.20
C SER A 446 -17.77 1.22 -16.43
N GLU A 447 -19.09 1.48 -16.54
CA GLU A 447 -19.76 2.55 -15.78
C GLU A 447 -19.95 2.23 -14.27
N ALA A 448 -19.08 1.40 -13.68
CA ALA A 448 -18.99 1.22 -12.23
C ALA A 448 -18.62 2.57 -11.57
N ARG A 449 -19.61 3.20 -10.93
CA ARG A 449 -19.59 4.62 -10.57
C ARG A 449 -18.41 5.07 -9.67
N SER A 450 -17.82 6.19 -10.09
CA SER A 450 -17.41 7.32 -9.24
C SER A 450 -16.42 7.03 -8.10
N LEU A 451 -15.12 6.96 -8.44
CA LEU A 451 -14.06 7.29 -7.48
C LEU A 451 -14.31 8.66 -6.83
N LYS A 452 -14.20 8.74 -5.50
CA LYS A 452 -14.37 10.01 -4.76
C LYS A 452 -13.31 11.02 -5.22
N ARG A 453 -13.74 12.25 -5.52
CA ARG A 453 -12.90 13.40 -5.91
C ARG A 453 -12.02 13.94 -4.77
N ALA A 454 -11.21 13.09 -4.16
CA ALA A 454 -10.08 13.54 -3.35
C ALA A 454 -8.98 14.11 -4.27
N ARG A 455 -8.06 14.90 -3.72
CA ARG A 455 -6.83 15.27 -4.45
C ARG A 455 -5.99 14.00 -4.63
N ILE A 456 -5.86 13.56 -5.88
CA ILE A 456 -5.00 12.44 -6.31
C ILE A 456 -3.80 13.08 -7.00
N HIS A 457 -2.58 12.64 -6.68
CA HIS A 457 -1.39 13.11 -7.39
C HIS A 457 -1.40 12.62 -8.84
N PRO A 458 -0.78 13.33 -9.79
CA PRO A 458 -0.49 12.76 -11.11
C PRO A 458 0.22 11.40 -10.96
N SER A 459 -0.07 10.45 -11.84
CA SER A 459 0.54 9.12 -11.77
C SER A 459 2.07 9.22 -11.90
N LEU A 460 2.81 8.25 -11.36
CA LEU A 460 4.26 8.17 -11.55
C LEU A 460 4.63 8.31 -13.04
N THR A 461 3.92 7.59 -13.91
CA THR A 461 4.07 7.68 -15.37
C THR A 461 3.80 9.08 -15.93
N SER A 462 2.76 9.77 -15.46
CA SER A 462 2.48 11.15 -15.87
C SER A 462 3.58 12.12 -15.43
N ILE A 463 4.15 11.93 -14.25
CA ILE A 463 5.26 12.75 -13.72
C ILE A 463 6.51 12.52 -14.60
N ILE A 464 6.92 11.28 -14.80
CA ILE A 464 8.15 10.93 -15.55
C ILE A 464 8.07 11.39 -17.02
N LYS A 465 6.92 11.20 -17.68
CA LYS A 465 6.69 11.74 -19.03
C LYS A 465 6.88 13.26 -19.08
N SER A 466 6.32 13.99 -18.10
CA SER A 466 6.42 15.46 -18.05
C SER A 466 7.86 15.95 -17.82
N SER A 467 8.62 15.26 -16.98
CA SER A 467 10.04 15.59 -16.73
C SER A 467 10.92 15.29 -17.95
N SER A 468 10.59 14.26 -18.73
CA SER A 468 11.30 13.93 -19.97
C SER A 468 11.04 14.96 -21.07
N GLN A 469 9.80 15.45 -21.18
CA GLN A 469 9.41 16.51 -22.12
C GLN A 469 9.98 17.90 -21.81
N GLN A 470 10.54 18.11 -20.60
CA GLN A 470 11.20 19.36 -20.22
C GLN A 470 12.72 19.35 -20.44
N LYS A 471 13.29 18.18 -20.79
CA LYS A 471 14.73 18.00 -21.07
C LYS A 471 15.06 18.00 -22.58
N ASN A 472 14.05 17.96 -23.44
CA ASN A 472 14.12 18.04 -24.89
C ASN A 472 13.58 19.40 -25.38
#